data_AF-A0A8X6LFP2-F1
#
_entry.id   AF-A0A8X6LFP2-F1
#
_cell.length_a   1.000
_cell.length_b   1.000
_cell.length_c   1.000
_cell.angle_alpha   90.00
_cell.angle_beta   90.00
_cell.angle_gamma   90.00
#
_symmetry.space_group_name_H-M   'P 1'
#
loop_
_entity.id
_entity.type
_entity.pdbx_description
1 polymer ?
#
loop_
_entity_poly.entity_id
_entity_poly.type
_entity_poly.pdbx_seq_one_letter_code
_entity_poly.pdbx_strand_id
1 'polypeptide(L)'
;MQRAKREAYDLPDGADILVGPVKTTFSCFNDGYYADVDNNCQIFHVCHSVDKDDGSRDTQQWSFVCGNQTLFNQLTLTCADPEDAIPCPEAPSFYSINDRINAGDPKLYFLTDDDIQRAEPLLYRNREGDYQPNRAGPQRG
;
A
#
# COMPACT_ATOMS: atom_id res chain seq x y z
N MET A 1 -16.59 21.99 14.18
CA MET A 1 -15.24 22.01 14.79
C MET A 1 -14.28 21.47 13.74
N GLN A 2 -13.48 22.33 13.12
CA GLN A 2 -12.47 21.90 12.15
C GLN A 2 -11.43 21.11 12.95
N ARG A 3 -11.39 19.79 12.78
CA ARG A 3 -10.29 18.97 13.31
C ARG A 3 -9.01 19.54 12.74
N ALA A 4 -8.08 19.94 13.60
CA ALA A 4 -6.73 20.29 13.17
C ALA A 4 -6.24 19.19 12.21
N LYS A 5 -5.83 19.59 11.00
CA LYS A 5 -5.16 18.71 10.04
C LYS A 5 -4.08 17.99 10.85
N ARG A 6 -4.16 16.66 11.01
CA ARG A 6 -3.09 15.89 11.65
C ARG A 6 -1.81 16.25 10.88
N GLU A 7 -0.74 16.65 11.58
CA GLU A 7 0.55 17.01 10.94
C GLU A 7 1.03 15.89 9.99
N ALA A 8 0.67 14.64 10.29
CA ALA A 8 0.94 13.48 9.44
C ALA A 8 0.43 13.60 7.99
N TYR A 9 -0.64 14.37 7.72
CA TYR A 9 -1.22 14.58 6.38
C TYR A 9 -0.82 15.92 5.75
N ASP A 10 0.42 16.36 6.01
CA ASP A 10 1.01 17.51 5.32
C ASP A 10 1.42 17.11 3.88
N LEU A 11 0.44 17.13 2.99
CA LEU A 11 0.61 16.80 1.57
C LEU A 11 0.96 18.06 0.75
N PRO A 12 1.62 17.91 -0.42
CA PRO A 12 1.92 19.03 -1.30
C PRO A 12 0.67 19.83 -1.68
N ASP A 13 0.85 21.14 -1.90
CA ASP A 13 -0.22 22.01 -2.38
C ASP A 13 -0.82 21.46 -3.68
N GLY A 14 -2.16 21.39 -3.74
CA GLY A 14 -2.90 20.84 -4.87
C GLY A 14 -3.03 19.33 -4.89
N ALA A 15 -2.58 18.61 -3.86
CA ALA A 15 -2.82 17.17 -3.73
C ALA A 15 -4.30 16.77 -3.85
N ASP A 16 -5.20 17.60 -3.33
CA ASP A 16 -6.66 17.43 -3.41
C ASP A 16 -7.21 17.46 -4.84
N ILE A 17 -6.50 18.07 -5.79
CA ILE A 17 -6.86 18.02 -7.21
C ILE A 17 -6.66 16.60 -7.77
N LEU A 18 -5.68 15.87 -7.27
CA LEU A 18 -5.34 14.51 -7.71
C LEU A 18 -6.17 13.43 -7.00
N VAL A 19 -6.33 13.56 -5.69
CA VAL A 19 -6.94 12.51 -4.84
C VAL A 19 -8.32 12.86 -4.30
N GLY A 20 -8.81 14.06 -4.60
CA GLY A 20 -10.06 14.57 -4.05
C GLY A 20 -9.97 14.89 -2.54
N PRO A 21 -11.13 14.91 -1.86
CA PRO A 21 -11.19 15.17 -0.41
C PRO A 21 -10.46 14.08 0.39
N VAL A 22 -9.38 14.46 1.06
CA VAL A 22 -8.56 13.54 1.86
C VAL A 22 -9.24 13.17 3.18
N LYS A 23 -9.37 11.87 3.44
CA LYS A 23 -9.76 11.32 4.75
C LYS A 23 -8.54 11.16 5.64
N THR A 24 -8.58 11.72 6.84
CA THR A 24 -7.45 11.70 7.78
C THR A 24 -7.64 10.65 8.89
N THR A 25 -7.97 9.44 8.49
CA THR A 25 -8.38 8.34 9.38
C THR A 25 -7.26 7.34 9.70
N PHE A 26 -6.23 7.25 8.87
CA PHE A 26 -5.12 6.32 9.09
C PHE A 26 -4.36 6.61 10.38
N SER A 27 -3.83 5.55 10.97
CA SER A 27 -2.87 5.57 12.07
C SER A 27 -1.85 4.46 11.89
N CYS A 28 -0.58 4.76 12.15
CA CYS A 28 0.48 3.77 12.11
C CYS A 28 0.23 2.59 13.06
N PHE A 29 0.66 1.40 12.63
CA PHE A 29 0.64 0.17 13.43
C PHE A 29 2.04 -0.16 13.93
N ASN A 30 2.93 -0.48 13.01
CA ASN A 30 4.36 -0.70 13.22
C ASN A 30 5.16 0.10 12.19
N ASP A 31 6.48 0.04 12.27
CA ASP A 31 7.37 0.56 11.24
C ASP A 31 7.06 -0.06 9.88
N GLY A 32 6.98 0.75 8.83
CA GLY A 32 6.67 0.28 7.50
C GLY A 32 5.94 1.28 6.61
N TYR A 33 5.51 0.77 5.46
CA TYR A 33 4.83 1.50 4.40
C TYR A 33 3.41 0.95 4.27
N TYR A 34 2.41 1.82 4.26
CA TYR A 34 1.01 1.43 4.34
C TYR A 34 0.17 2.13 3.29
N ALA A 35 -0.53 1.35 2.48
CA ALA A 35 -1.56 1.83 1.57
C ALA A 35 -2.73 2.40 2.37
N ASP A 36 -3.16 3.64 2.06
CA ASP A 36 -4.33 4.25 2.67
C ASP A 36 -5.60 3.85 1.92
N VAL A 37 -6.25 2.78 2.40
CA VAL A 37 -7.48 2.26 1.79
C VAL A 37 -8.63 3.26 1.83
N ASP A 38 -8.67 4.14 2.85
CA ASP A 38 -9.72 5.14 3.00
C ASP A 38 -9.62 6.26 1.96
N ASN A 39 -8.42 6.45 1.40
CA ASN A 39 -8.09 7.34 0.27
C ASN A 39 -7.76 6.56 -1.02
N ASN A 40 -8.40 5.40 -1.20
CA ASN A 40 -8.31 4.58 -2.42
C ASN A 40 -6.87 4.21 -2.82
N CYS A 41 -5.94 4.13 -1.86
CA CYS A 41 -4.52 3.86 -2.07
C CYS A 41 -3.81 4.89 -2.96
N GLN A 42 -4.43 6.04 -3.23
CA GLN A 42 -3.77 7.17 -3.90
C GLN A 42 -2.84 7.93 -2.94
N ILE A 43 -3.02 7.70 -1.64
CA ILE A 43 -2.13 8.12 -0.55
C ILE A 43 -1.52 6.87 0.08
N PHE A 44 -0.27 6.97 0.51
CA PHE A 44 0.37 5.99 1.37
C PHE A 44 1.09 6.67 2.52
N HIS A 45 1.37 5.88 3.55
CA HIS A 45 2.01 6.36 4.77
C HIS A 45 3.31 5.62 5.02
N VAL A 46 4.31 6.35 5.50
CA VAL A 46 5.52 5.77 6.08
C VAL A 46 5.48 6.00 7.57
N CYS A 47 5.65 4.91 8.31
CA CYS A 47 5.64 4.89 9.77
C CYS A 47 7.03 4.50 10.27
N HIS A 48 7.53 5.23 11.25
CA HIS A 48 8.80 4.91 11.90
C HIS A 48 8.75 5.21 13.39
N SER A 49 9.12 4.24 14.20
CA SER A 49 9.19 4.37 15.64
C SER A 49 10.54 4.94 16.04
N VAL A 50 10.53 6.00 16.85
CA VAL A 50 11.72 6.64 17.39
C VAL A 50 11.71 6.50 18.90
N ASP A 51 12.79 5.91 19.42
CA ASP A 51 13.06 5.85 20.85
C ASP A 51 13.45 7.24 21.35
N LYS A 52 12.83 7.68 22.45
CA LYS A 52 13.16 8.93 23.13
C LYS A 52 14.13 8.69 24.28
N ASP A 53 14.78 9.77 24.71
CA ASP A 53 15.72 9.76 25.85
C ASP A 53 15.08 9.29 27.17
N ASP A 54 13.76 9.44 27.32
CA ASP A 54 13.00 8.99 28.49
C ASP A 54 12.59 7.50 28.44
N GLY A 55 12.99 6.78 27.38
CA GLY A 55 12.66 5.38 27.17
C GLY A 55 11.26 5.13 26.59
N SER A 56 10.49 6.18 26.31
CA SER A 56 9.24 6.05 25.56
C SER A 56 9.49 5.93 24.06
N ARG A 57 8.49 5.43 23.33
CA ARG A 57 8.49 5.34 21.87
C ARG A 57 7.44 6.26 21.29
N ASP A 58 7.86 7.11 20.37
CA ASP A 58 6.96 7.87 19.52
C ASP A 58 6.95 7.27 18.12
N THR A 59 5.80 7.37 17.44
CA THR A 59 5.70 6.99 16.04
C THR A 59 5.61 8.25 15.18
N GLN A 60 6.56 8.40 14.27
CA GLN A 60 6.52 9.40 13.22
C GLN A 60 5.75 8.83 12.03
N GLN A 61 4.85 9.65 11.47
CA GLN A 61 4.05 9.31 10.30
C GLN A 61 4.25 10.37 9.24
N TRP A 62 4.64 9.95 8.04
CA TRP A 62 4.67 10.79 6.84
C TRP A 62 3.65 10.27 5.83
N SER A 63 2.94 11.17 5.16
CA SER A 63 1.98 10.81 4.13
C SER A 63 2.44 11.32 2.77
N PHE A 64 2.22 10.51 1.75
CA PHE A 64 2.65 10.79 0.39
C PHE A 64 1.51 10.52 -0.58
N VAL A 65 1.48 11.28 -1.67
CA VAL A 65 0.52 11.09 -2.77
C VAL A 65 1.23 10.36 -3.90
N CYS A 66 0.60 9.32 -4.43
CA CYS A 66 1.05 8.67 -5.66
C CYS A 66 0.87 9.60 -6.87
N GLY A 67 1.68 9.40 -7.91
CA GLY A 67 1.58 10.16 -9.15
C GLY A 67 0.20 10.02 -9.80
N ASN A 68 -0.14 10.94 -10.71
CA ASN A 68 -1.42 10.93 -11.40
C ASN A 68 -1.74 9.55 -11.98
N GLN A 69 -2.94 9.04 -11.70
CA GLN A 69 -3.47 7.74 -12.14
C GLN A 69 -2.77 6.49 -11.57
N THR A 70 -1.84 6.64 -10.62
CA THR A 70 -1.17 5.50 -9.96
C THR A 70 -1.73 5.25 -8.56
N LEU A 71 -1.58 4.01 -8.09
CA LEU A 71 -2.02 3.56 -6.76
C LEU A 71 -0.83 2.94 -6.02
N PHE A 72 -0.77 3.12 -4.70
CA PHE A 72 0.24 2.47 -3.89
C PHE A 72 -0.03 0.97 -3.82
N ASN A 73 0.87 0.19 -4.43
CA ASN A 73 0.83 -1.25 -4.41
C ASN A 73 1.51 -1.76 -3.14
N GLN A 74 0.71 -2.22 -2.17
CA GLN A 74 1.23 -2.75 -0.91
C GLN A 74 2.11 -4.00 -1.09
N LEU A 75 1.95 -4.75 -2.18
CA LEU A 75 2.81 -5.90 -2.48
C LEU A 75 4.25 -5.46 -2.75
N THR A 76 4.44 -4.41 -3.55
CA THR A 76 5.78 -3.98 -3.98
C THR A 76 6.29 -2.76 -3.22
N LEU A 77 5.44 -2.14 -2.40
CA LEU A 77 5.68 -0.88 -1.68
C LEU A 77 6.06 0.30 -2.58
N THR A 78 5.44 0.33 -3.76
CA THR A 78 5.66 1.38 -4.76
C THR A 78 4.33 1.84 -5.32
N CYS A 79 4.26 3.07 -5.83
CA CYS A 79 3.15 3.47 -6.69
C CYS A 79 3.29 2.72 -8.04
N ALA A 80 2.19 2.16 -8.53
CA ALA A 80 2.12 1.43 -9.79
C ALA A 80 0.82 1.78 -10.52
N ASP A 81 0.75 1.44 -11.80
CA ASP A 81 -0.49 1.51 -12.56
C ASP A 81 -1.53 0.53 -11.97
N PRO A 82 -2.83 0.85 -11.99
CA PRO A 82 -3.87 0.02 -11.36
C PRO A 82 -3.90 -1.43 -11.85
N GLU A 83 -3.55 -1.69 -13.11
CA GLU A 83 -3.44 -3.03 -13.69
C GLU A 83 -2.28 -3.88 -13.16
N ASP A 84 -1.26 -3.24 -12.61
CA ASP A 84 -0.05 -3.88 -12.06
C ASP A 84 0.00 -3.82 -10.52
N ALA A 85 -0.94 -3.12 -9.90
CA ALA A 85 -1.14 -3.09 -8.46
C ALA A 85 -2.14 -4.17 -8.01
N ILE A 86 -2.01 -4.69 -6.80
CA ILE A 86 -3.11 -5.45 -6.18
C ILE A 86 -4.31 -4.51 -5.93
N PRO A 87 -5.56 -5.01 -5.89
CA PRO A 87 -6.71 -4.17 -5.58
C PRO A 87 -6.53 -3.47 -4.24
N CYS A 88 -6.79 -2.16 -4.18
CA CYS A 88 -6.60 -1.37 -2.96
C CYS A 88 -7.29 -1.98 -1.71
N PRO A 89 -8.53 -2.51 -1.77
CA PRO A 89 -9.15 -3.15 -0.60
C PRO A 89 -8.40 -4.38 -0.08
N GLU A 90 -7.60 -5.03 -0.91
CA GLU A 90 -6.79 -6.21 -0.54
C GLU A 90 -5.44 -5.82 0.06
N ALA A 91 -5.04 -4.54 -0.01
CA ALA A 91 -3.75 -4.06 0.50
C ALA A 91 -3.46 -4.49 1.95
N PRO A 92 -4.40 -4.42 2.92
CA PRO A 92 -4.13 -4.85 4.28
C PRO A 92 -3.65 -6.30 4.42
N SER A 93 -4.00 -7.20 3.49
CA SER A 93 -3.54 -8.59 3.49
C SER A 93 -2.05 -8.77 3.15
N PHE A 94 -1.38 -7.69 2.75
CA PHE A 94 0.05 -7.62 2.44
C PHE A 94 0.84 -6.70 3.37
N TYR A 95 0.23 -6.16 4.44
CA TYR A 95 0.96 -5.33 5.43
C TYR A 95 2.12 -6.07 6.12
N SER A 96 2.09 -7.40 6.20
CA SER A 96 3.19 -8.21 6.74
C SER A 96 4.48 -8.14 5.91
N ILE A 97 4.46 -7.56 4.70
CA ILE A 97 5.67 -7.26 3.95
C ILE A 97 6.54 -6.22 4.69
N ASN A 98 5.93 -5.35 5.49
CA ASN A 98 6.66 -4.36 6.30
C ASN A 98 7.62 -4.98 7.31
N ASP A 99 7.27 -6.15 7.86
CA ASP A 99 8.10 -6.87 8.83
C ASP A 99 9.46 -7.29 8.25
N ARG A 100 9.59 -7.28 6.91
CA ARG A 100 10.76 -7.74 6.17
C ARG A 100 11.69 -6.61 5.72
N ILE A 101 11.24 -5.36 5.76
CA ILE A 101 12.02 -4.19 5.29
C ILE A 101 13.26 -3.94 6.16
N ASN A 102 13.15 -4.20 7.46
CA ASN A 102 14.20 -3.93 8.45
C ASN A 102 14.68 -5.21 9.16
N ALA A 103 14.44 -6.39 8.57
CA ALA A 103 14.75 -7.67 9.21
C ALA A 103 16.26 -7.90 9.44
N GLY A 104 17.14 -7.15 8.76
CA GLY A 104 18.60 -7.25 8.92
C GLY A 104 19.21 -8.58 8.46
N ASP A 105 18.40 -9.50 7.93
CA ASP A 105 18.85 -10.78 7.39
C ASP A 105 19.09 -10.68 5.87
N PRO A 106 20.35 -10.80 5.40
CA PRO A 106 20.67 -10.72 3.97
C PRO A 106 20.13 -11.89 3.13
N LYS A 107 19.63 -12.95 3.77
CA LYS A 107 19.00 -14.10 3.08
C LYS A 107 17.49 -13.94 2.94
N LEU A 108 16.91 -12.92 3.57
CA LEU A 108 15.48 -12.69 3.55
C LEU A 108 15.13 -11.84 2.33
N TYR A 109 14.39 -12.44 1.40
CA TYR A 109 13.85 -11.72 0.26
C TYR A 109 12.68 -10.85 0.69
N PHE A 110 12.60 -9.68 0.09
CA PHE A 110 11.50 -8.75 0.29
C PHE A 110 10.13 -9.35 -0.07
N LEU A 111 10.06 -10.08 -1.19
CA LEU A 111 8.90 -10.87 -1.62
C LEU A 111 9.25 -12.36 -1.62
N THR A 112 8.36 -13.20 -1.09
CA THR A 112 8.49 -14.66 -1.15
C THR A 112 7.57 -15.26 -2.22
N ASP A 113 7.81 -16.51 -2.59
CA ASP A 113 6.94 -17.26 -3.51
C ASP A 113 5.49 -17.31 -3.00
N ASP A 114 5.30 -17.43 -1.68
CA ASP A 114 3.97 -17.42 -1.07
C ASP A 114 3.26 -16.06 -1.22
N ASP A 115 4.00 -14.94 -1.14
CA ASP A 115 3.42 -13.62 -1.40
C ASP A 115 2.98 -13.48 -2.85
N ILE A 116 3.81 -13.98 -3.78
CA ILE A 116 3.52 -13.97 -5.22
C ILE A 116 2.29 -14.82 -5.52
N GLN A 117 2.20 -16.04 -4.98
CA GLN A 117 1.05 -16.93 -5.19
C GLN A 117 -0.25 -16.34 -4.64
N ARG A 118 -0.22 -15.62 -3.51
CA ARG A 118 -1.40 -14.92 -2.99
C ARG A 118 -1.80 -13.73 -3.85
N ALA A 119 -0.83 -13.03 -4.44
CA ALA A 119 -1.08 -11.85 -5.27
C ALA A 119 -1.50 -12.20 -6.71
N GLU A 120 -1.02 -13.31 -7.27
CA GLU A 120 -1.29 -13.73 -8.65
C GLU A 120 -2.78 -13.66 -9.04
N PRO A 121 -3.74 -14.25 -8.30
CA PRO A 121 -5.16 -14.17 -8.66
C PRO A 121 -5.74 -12.75 -8.54
N LEU A 122 -5.11 -11.86 -7.77
CA LEU A 122 -5.53 -10.47 -7.59
C LEU A 122 -5.04 -9.58 -8.74
N LEU A 123 -3.80 -9.77 -9.16
CA LEU A 123 -3.18 -9.04 -10.27
C LEU A 123 -3.85 -9.39 -11.61
N TYR A 124 -4.20 -10.67 -11.80
CA TYR A 124 -4.89 -11.12 -13.00
C TYR A 124 -6.28 -10.47 -13.16
N ARG A 125 -7.04 -10.29 -12.06
CA ARG A 125 -8.34 -9.62 -12.05
C ARG A 125 -8.25 -8.14 -12.44
N ASN A 126 -7.14 -7.49 -12.12
CA ASN A 126 -6.96 -6.06 -12.42
C ASN A 126 -6.55 -5.81 -13.87
N ARG A 127 -5.93 -6.80 -14.53
CA ARG A 127 -5.44 -6.69 -15.91
C ARG A 127 -6.51 -7.00 -16.97
N GLU A 128 -7.56 -7.76 -16.63
CA GLU A 128 -8.63 -8.11 -17.57
C GLU A 128 -10.03 -7.87 -16.98
N GLY A 129 -10.82 -7.02 -17.66
CA GLY A 129 -12.27 -7.05 -17.50
C GLY A 129 -12.81 -8.42 -17.93
N ASP A 130 -13.22 -9.22 -16.97
CA ASP A 130 -13.86 -10.55 -17.10
C ASP A 130 -13.06 -11.63 -17.83
N TYR A 131 -12.26 -12.42 -17.09
CA TYR A 131 -11.87 -13.77 -17.52
C TYR A 131 -12.48 -14.84 -16.62
N GLN A 132 -13.31 -15.71 -17.22
CA GLN A 132 -14.02 -16.81 -16.57
C GLN A 132 -13.11 -18.04 -16.40
N PRO A 133 -12.92 -18.58 -15.19
CA PRO A 133 -11.91 -19.61 -14.90
C PRO A 133 -12.25 -21.03 -15.41
N ASN A 134 -13.33 -21.22 -16.18
CA ASN A 134 -13.88 -22.55 -16.54
C ASN A 134 -14.21 -22.73 -18.03
N ARG A 135 -13.52 -22.05 -18.96
CA ARG A 135 -13.56 -22.46 -20.37
C ARG A 135 -12.34 -23.31 -20.69
N ALA A 136 -12.57 -24.62 -20.82
CA ALA A 136 -11.58 -25.57 -21.35
C ALA A 136 -10.98 -25.00 -22.65
N GLY A 137 -9.66 -24.84 -22.66
CA GLY A 137 -8.95 -24.37 -23.85
C GLY A 137 -9.18 -25.30 -25.05
N PRO A 138 -9.09 -24.79 -26.29
CA PRO A 138 -9.34 -25.60 -27.47
C PRO A 138 -8.30 -26.72 -27.53
N GLN A 139 -8.74 -27.97 -27.58
CA GLN A 139 -7.87 -29.08 -27.88
C GLN A 139 -7.36 -28.91 -29.31
N ARG A 140 -6.03 -28.80 -29.46
CA ARG A 140 -5.36 -28.80 -30.76
C ARG A 140 -5.51 -30.20 -31.37
N GLY A 141 -6.31 -30.29 -32.43
CA GLY A 141 -6.28 -31.39 -33.40
C GLY A 141 -5.21 -31.16 -34.46
#